data_AF-A0AAD8H2W5-F1
#
_entry.id   AF-A0AAD8H2W5-F1
#
_cell.length_a   1.000
_cell.length_b   1.000
_cell.length_c   1.000
_cell.angle_alpha   90.00
_cell.angle_beta   90.00
_cell.angle_gamma   90.00
#
_symmetry.space_group_name_H-M   'P 1'
#
loop_
_entity.id
_entity.type
_entity.pdbx_description
1 polymer ?
#
loop_
_entity_poly.entity_id
_entity_poly.type
_entity_poly.pdbx_seq_one_letter_code
_entity_poly.pdbx_strand_id
1 'polypeptide(L)'
;MENVVDIVRFARGFLGRYALGSLVGMNYLARLGKMVAGAYGLPQFRMRVFLWGAHHTMKLPQFPLPTPNVVVRGHSPLEFEDKLYLGDAISDQSAVENDESHDEIPYGSEPKTEFQKFI
;
A
#
# COMPACT_ATOMS: atom_id res chain seq x y z
N MET A 1 -1.66 8.28 -10.13
CA MET A 1 -0.76 7.25 -10.72
C MET A 1 -0.07 6.50 -9.59
N GLU A 2 0.01 5.18 -9.67
CA GLU A 2 0.75 4.31 -8.75
C GLU A 2 1.91 3.64 -9.50
N ASN A 3 3.04 3.44 -8.83
CA ASN A 3 4.17 2.70 -9.39
C ASN A 3 5.09 2.11 -8.30
N VAL A 4 6.01 1.24 -8.71
CA VAL A 4 7.11 0.77 -7.86
C VAL A 4 8.06 1.91 -7.51
N VAL A 5 8.76 1.76 -6.37
CA VAL A 5 9.66 2.80 -5.84
C VAL A 5 10.81 3.15 -6.79
N ASP A 6 11.17 2.24 -7.70
CA ASP A 6 12.29 2.48 -8.59
C ASP A 6 12.04 3.60 -9.60
N ILE A 7 10.79 4.02 -9.86
CA ILE A 7 10.52 5.17 -10.73
C ILE A 7 11.17 6.47 -10.23
N VAL A 8 11.37 6.59 -8.91
CA VAL A 8 12.05 7.75 -8.29
C VAL A 8 13.53 7.51 -8.00
N ARG A 9 14.06 6.32 -8.29
CA ARG A 9 15.48 5.97 -8.11
C ARG A 9 16.21 5.80 -9.44
N PHE A 10 15.60 5.07 -10.36
CA PHE A 10 16.13 4.76 -11.68
C PHE A 10 16.45 6.02 -12.46
N ALA A 11 17.57 5.99 -13.20
CA ALA A 11 18.05 7.12 -14.01
C ALA A 11 18.03 8.46 -13.24
N ARG A 12 18.49 8.47 -11.99
CA ARG A 12 18.45 9.65 -11.09
C ARG A 12 17.03 10.22 -10.96
N GLY A 13 16.04 9.34 -10.83
CA GLY A 13 14.62 9.67 -10.72
C GLY A 13 14.05 10.38 -11.95
N PHE A 14 14.62 10.19 -13.15
CA PHE A 14 14.17 10.86 -14.36
C PHE A 14 12.68 10.62 -14.62
N LEU A 15 12.22 9.37 -14.53
CA LEU A 15 10.82 9.03 -14.80
C LEU A 15 9.86 9.67 -13.79
N GLY A 16 10.22 9.68 -12.50
CA GLY A 16 9.42 10.37 -11.47
C GLY A 16 9.36 11.88 -11.69
N ARG A 17 10.50 12.51 -12.02
CA ARG A 17 10.56 13.95 -12.35
C ARG A 17 9.81 14.28 -13.62
N TYR A 18 9.89 13.42 -14.63
CA TYR A 18 9.15 13.56 -15.89
C TYR A 18 7.65 13.53 -15.64
N ALA A 19 7.13 12.52 -14.93
CA ALA A 19 5.71 12.41 -14.62
C ALA A 19 5.18 13.61 -13.82
N LEU A 20 5.95 14.08 -12.82
CA LEU A 20 5.60 15.27 -12.05
C LEU A 20 5.65 16.53 -12.91
N GLY A 21 6.69 16.70 -13.72
CA GLY A 21 6.88 17.84 -14.61
C GLY A 21 5.79 17.93 -15.67
N SER A 22 5.32 16.80 -16.21
CA SER A 22 4.19 16.76 -17.13
C SER A 22 2.91 17.29 -16.51
N LEU A 23 2.59 16.93 -15.26
CA LEU A 23 1.41 17.46 -14.56
C LEU A 23 1.52 18.96 -14.32
N VAL A 24 2.69 19.43 -13.88
CA VAL A 24 2.94 20.87 -13.69
C VAL A 24 2.83 21.63 -15.01
N GLY A 25 3.36 21.08 -16.11
CA GLY A 25 3.24 21.66 -17.45
C GLY A 25 1.81 21.74 -17.98
N MET A 26 0.93 20.87 -17.50
CA MET A 26 -0.52 20.90 -17.78
C MET A 26 -1.32 21.79 -16.81
N ASN A 27 -0.65 22.57 -15.95
CA ASN A 27 -1.27 23.42 -14.92
C ASN A 27 -2.11 22.64 -13.88
N TYR A 28 -1.63 21.45 -13.51
CA TYR A 28 -2.17 20.69 -12.38
C TYR A 28 -1.36 20.95 -11.10
N LEU A 29 -2.06 21.00 -9.97
CA LEU A 29 -1.43 20.79 -8.67
C LEU A 29 -1.02 19.32 -8.58
N ALA A 30 0.21 19.04 -8.16
CA ALA A 30 0.73 17.69 -8.10
C ALA A 30 1.51 17.42 -6.82
N ARG A 31 1.42 16.17 -6.33
CA ARG A 31 2.15 15.73 -5.13
C ARG A 31 2.57 14.27 -5.29
N LEU A 32 3.84 14.00 -5.03
CA LEU A 32 4.42 12.66 -5.05
C LEU A 32 4.69 12.19 -3.62
N GLY A 33 4.40 10.92 -3.32
CA GLY A 33 4.66 10.31 -2.02
C GLY A 33 4.98 8.83 -2.13
N LYS A 34 5.66 8.30 -1.11
CA LYS A 34 5.89 6.87 -0.93
C LYS A 34 5.03 6.40 0.23
N MET A 35 4.37 5.26 0.06
CA MET A 35 3.52 4.64 1.08
C MET A 35 3.90 3.17 1.19
N VAL A 36 3.74 2.61 2.39
CA VAL A 36 4.07 1.21 2.68
C VAL A 36 2.80 0.50 3.13
N ALA A 37 2.41 -0.57 2.43
CA ALA A 37 1.16 -1.29 2.66
C ALA A 37 0.98 -1.71 4.12
N GLY A 38 2.02 -2.25 4.75
CA GLY A 38 1.96 -2.67 6.15
C GLY A 38 1.71 -1.55 7.15
N ALA A 39 1.90 -0.28 6.76
CA ALA A 39 1.57 0.87 7.59
C ALA A 39 0.05 1.17 7.64
N TYR A 40 -0.74 0.39 6.89
CA TYR A 40 -2.18 0.55 6.73
C TYR A 40 -2.93 -0.77 6.97
N GLY A 41 -2.39 -1.64 7.84
CA GLY A 41 -3.09 -2.85 8.26
C GLY A 41 -2.98 -4.03 7.29
N LEU A 42 -1.80 -4.28 6.74
CA LEU A 42 -1.54 -5.48 5.94
C LEU A 42 -0.29 -6.21 6.46
N PRO A 43 -0.27 -7.57 6.50
CA PRO A 43 0.91 -8.34 6.85
C PRO A 43 1.94 -8.38 5.70
N GLN A 44 2.26 -7.23 5.10
CA GLN A 44 3.14 -7.13 3.92
C GLN A 44 3.97 -5.85 3.92
N PHE A 45 5.30 -5.98 3.76
CA PHE A 45 6.19 -4.85 3.51
C PHE A 45 6.25 -4.51 2.02
N ARG A 46 5.19 -3.88 1.49
CA ARG A 46 5.11 -3.45 0.08
C ARG A 46 5.13 -1.93 -0.03
N MET A 47 6.26 -1.39 -0.47
CA MET A 47 6.40 0.05 -0.74
C MET A 47 5.98 0.40 -2.17
N ARG A 48 5.24 1.49 -2.33
CA ARG A 48 4.80 2.05 -3.62
C ARG A 48 4.87 3.57 -3.64
N VAL A 49 5.06 4.11 -4.84
CA VAL A 49 5.03 5.54 -5.12
C VAL A 49 3.65 5.88 -5.65
N PHE A 50 3.07 6.95 -5.11
CA PHE A 50 1.81 7.51 -5.55
C PHE A 50 2.03 8.95 -6.00
N LEU A 51 1.45 9.30 -7.14
CA LEU A 51 1.43 10.64 -7.70
C LEU A 51 -0.02 11.11 -7.82
N TRP A 52 -0.37 12.11 -7.02
CA TRP A 52 -1.61 12.86 -7.12
C TRP A 52 -1.47 13.98 -8.14
N GLY A 53 -2.53 14.19 -8.92
CA GLY A 53 -2.73 15.36 -9.76
C GLY A 53 -4.15 15.87 -9.54
N ALA A 54 -4.31 17.17 -9.30
CA ALA A 54 -5.60 17.83 -9.19
C ALA A 54 -5.60 19.08 -10.07
N HIS A 55 -6.73 19.40 -10.69
CA HIS A 55 -6.89 20.65 -11.43
C HIS A 55 -6.58 21.85 -10.53
N HIS A 56 -6.07 22.97 -11.07
CA HIS A 56 -5.62 24.11 -10.27
C HIS A 56 -6.72 24.75 -9.39
N THR A 57 -8.00 24.55 -9.74
CA THR A 57 -9.16 25.01 -8.95
C THR A 57 -9.58 24.04 -7.84
N MET A 58 -9.06 22.81 -7.85
CA MET A 58 -9.42 21.75 -6.91
C MET A 58 -8.40 21.66 -5.79
N LYS A 59 -8.83 21.20 -4.61
CA LYS A 59 -7.91 20.94 -3.49
C LYS A 59 -7.14 19.65 -3.76
N LEU A 60 -5.81 19.74 -3.75
CA LEU A 60 -4.93 18.59 -3.90
C LEU A 60 -5.05 17.66 -2.68
N PRO A 61 -5.38 16.36 -2.85
CA PRO A 61 -5.47 15.42 -1.74
C PRO A 61 -4.16 15.30 -0.96
N GLN A 62 -4.29 15.03 0.34
CA GLN A 62 -3.16 14.66 1.19
C GLN A 62 -2.98 13.13 1.19
N PHE A 63 -1.76 12.67 1.49
CA PHE A 63 -1.55 11.26 1.76
C PHE A 63 -2.09 10.94 3.16
N PRO A 64 -2.79 9.80 3.32
CA PRO A 64 -3.25 9.38 4.63
C PRO A 64 -2.04 9.08 5.52
N LEU A 65 -2.14 9.49 6.78
CA LEU A 65 -1.18 9.11 7.78
C LEU A 65 -1.26 7.59 8.04
N PRO A 66 -0.15 6.93 8.38
CA PRO A 66 -0.15 5.57 8.88
C PRO A 66 -1.16 5.38 10.02
N THR A 67 -1.64 4.15 10.20
CA THR A 67 -2.48 3.81 11.35
C THR A 67 -1.69 4.01 12.66
N PRO A 68 -2.35 4.32 13.80
CA PRO A 68 -1.71 4.82 15.02
C PRO A 68 -0.57 3.98 15.62
N ASN A 69 -0.43 2.71 15.20
CA ASN A 69 0.52 1.77 15.78
C ASN A 69 1.76 1.56 14.87
N VAL A 70 2.05 2.47 13.94
CA VAL A 70 3.22 2.35 13.05
C VAL A 70 4.29 3.36 13.46
N VAL A 71 5.41 2.87 14.00
CA VAL A 71 6.59 3.69 14.31
C VAL A 71 7.30 4.02 13.00
N VAL A 72 7.31 5.29 12.61
CA VAL A 72 7.96 5.77 11.38
C VAL A 72 9.19 6.62 11.73
N ARG A 73 10.35 6.38 11.09
CA ARG A 73 11.40 7.44 10.96
C ARG A 73 11.40 7.98 9.54
N GLY A 74 11.01 9.25 9.41
CA GLY A 74 10.95 9.92 8.12
C GLY A 74 9.75 9.45 7.28
N HIS A 75 10.00 8.87 6.10
CA HIS A 75 8.97 8.33 5.21
C HIS A 75 8.95 6.79 5.16
N SER A 76 9.70 6.13 6.05
CA SER A 76 9.84 4.67 6.08
C SER A 76 9.45 4.16 7.48
N PRO A 77 8.56 3.16 7.57
CA PRO A 77 8.27 2.49 8.85
C PRO A 77 9.55 1.84 9.40
N LEU A 78 9.83 2.06 10.68
CA LEU A 78 10.92 1.41 11.42
C LEU A 78 10.41 0.17 12.13
N GLU A 79 9.30 0.32 12.85
CA GLU A 79 8.69 -0.71 13.65
C GLU A 79 7.18 -0.58 13.47
N PHE A 80 6.50 -1.70 13.55
CA PHE A 80 5.05 -1.73 13.59
C PHE A 80 4.76 -2.24 15.02
N GLU A 81 4.15 -1.42 15.86
CA GLU A 81 3.51 -1.90 17.08
C GLU A 81 2.17 -2.52 16.64
N ASP A 82 1.73 -3.63 17.23
CA ASP A 82 0.55 -4.39 16.77
C ASP A 82 0.58 -4.76 15.26
N LYS A 83 1.65 -5.43 14.83
CA LYS A 83 1.79 -5.90 13.44
C LYS A 83 0.74 -6.96 13.16
N LEU A 84 0.09 -6.88 12.01
CA LEU A 84 -0.52 -8.06 11.41
C LEU A 84 0.58 -9.00 10.95
N TYR A 85 0.49 -10.24 11.40
CA TYR A 85 1.32 -11.35 10.97
C TYR A 85 0.58 -12.17 9.91
N LEU A 86 1.32 -13.07 9.26
CA LEU A 86 0.73 -13.96 8.25
C LEU A 86 -0.44 -14.77 8.83
N GLY A 87 -0.29 -15.28 10.06
CA GLY A 87 -1.35 -16.03 10.74
C GLY A 87 -2.63 -15.23 10.97
N ASP A 88 -2.54 -13.91 11.14
CA ASP A 88 -3.71 -13.06 11.30
C ASP A 88 -4.54 -12.95 10.01
N ALA A 89 -3.95 -13.28 8.85
CA ALA A 89 -4.60 -13.17 7.54
C ALA A 89 -5.02 -14.52 6.93
N ILE A 90 -4.38 -15.64 7.29
CA ILE A 90 -4.63 -16.94 6.62
C ILE A 90 -5.00 -18.09 7.56
N SER A 91 -5.03 -17.89 8.88
CA SER A 91 -5.19 -18.99 9.84
C SER A 91 -6.58 -19.65 9.88
N ASP A 92 -7.58 -19.02 9.26
CA ASP A 92 -8.96 -19.47 9.13
C ASP A 92 -9.21 -20.22 7.80
N GLN A 93 -8.26 -20.16 6.85
CA GLN A 93 -8.38 -20.80 5.55
C GLN A 93 -8.37 -22.33 5.67
N SER A 94 -9.14 -22.98 4.80
CA SER A 94 -9.16 -24.43 4.64
C SER A 94 -7.81 -24.94 4.13
N ALA A 95 -7.37 -26.10 4.63
CA ALA A 95 -6.16 -26.76 4.10
C ALA A 95 -6.39 -27.22 2.66
N VAL A 96 -5.40 -26.97 1.79
CA VAL A 96 -5.40 -27.39 0.38
C VAL A 96 -4.08 -28.10 0.06
N GLU A 97 -4.13 -29.01 -0.90
CA GLU A 97 -2.93 -29.68 -1.44
C GLU A 97 -2.18 -28.77 -2.44
N ASN A 98 -1.02 -29.22 -2.92
CA ASN A 98 -0.20 -28.44 -3.86
C ASN A 98 -0.89 -28.16 -5.21
N ASP A 99 -1.75 -29.08 -5.66
CA ASP A 99 -2.53 -28.95 -6.89
C ASP A 99 -4.01 -29.03 -6.54
N GLU A 100 -4.63 -27.86 -6.43
CA GLU A 100 -6.04 -27.69 -6.11
C GLU A 100 -6.72 -26.98 -7.28
N SER A 101 -7.66 -27.67 -7.93
CA SER A 101 -8.34 -27.21 -9.14
C SER A 101 -9.67 -26.51 -8.87
N HIS A 102 -10.18 -26.60 -7.64
CA HIS A 102 -11.44 -25.95 -7.29
C HIS A 102 -11.22 -24.46 -7.02
N ASP A 103 -11.74 -23.60 -7.90
CA ASP A 103 -11.73 -22.15 -7.70
C ASP A 103 -12.62 -21.71 -6.51
N GLU A 104 -13.56 -22.55 -6.09
CA GLU A 104 -14.49 -22.31 -4.99
C GLU A 104 -14.48 -23.45 -3.97
N ILE A 105 -14.15 -23.13 -2.71
CA ILE A 105 -14.11 -24.08 -1.59
C ILE A 105 -14.74 -23.41 -0.36
N PRO A 106 -15.63 -24.10 0.39
CA PRO A 106 -16.16 -23.55 1.62
C PRO A 106 -15.07 -23.41 2.70
N TYR A 107 -15.20 -22.38 3.53
CA TYR A 107 -14.35 -22.23 4.72
C TYR A 107 -14.60 -23.36 5.71
N GLY A 108 -13.51 -23.89 6.27
CA GLY A 108 -13.55 -24.94 7.29
C GLY A 108 -13.71 -24.41 8.73
N SER A 109 -13.60 -23.09 8.93
CA SER A 109 -13.75 -22.46 10.25
C SER A 109 -14.26 -21.03 10.15
N GLU A 110 -14.83 -20.54 11.24
CA GLU A 110 -15.17 -19.12 11.42
C GLU A 110 -13.90 -18.24 11.51
N PRO A 111 -13.98 -16.95 11.15
CA PRO A 111 -12.88 -15.99 11.33
C PRO A 111 -12.33 -15.97 12.76
N LYS A 112 -11.01 -16.01 12.91
CA LYS A 112 -10.30 -16.11 14.20
C LYS A 112 -9.76 -14.76 14.68
N THR A 113 -9.40 -13.87 13.77
CA THR A 113 -8.80 -12.57 14.06
C THR A 113 -9.72 -11.42 13.65
N GLU A 114 -9.47 -10.22 14.19
CA GLU A 114 -10.21 -9.02 13.75
C GLU A 114 -9.96 -8.69 12.28
N PHE A 115 -8.77 -9.03 11.75
CA PHE A 115 -8.47 -8.87 10.33
C PHE A 115 -9.32 -9.81 9.47
N GLN A 116 -9.46 -11.08 9.85
CA GLN A 116 -10.29 -12.06 9.15
C GLN A 116 -11.79 -11.72 9.21
N LYS A 117 -12.26 -11.11 10.31
CA LYS A 117 -13.64 -10.63 10.42
C LYS A 117 -13.93 -9.40 9.55
N PHE A 118 -12.88 -8.64 9.21
CA PHE A 118 -13.01 -7.39 8.47
C PHE A 118 -13.08 -7.61 6.95
N ILE A 119 -12.39 -8.63 6.43
CA ILE A 119 -12.35 -9.01 5.01
C ILE A 119 -13.55 -9.87 4.61
#